data_AF-A0A7X3KZ78-F1
#
_entry.id   AF-A0A7X3KZ78-F1
#
_cell.length_a   1.000
_cell.length_b   1.000
_cell.length_c   1.000
_cell.angle_alpha   90.00
_cell.angle_beta   90.00
_cell.angle_gamma   90.00
#
_symmetry.space_group_name_H-M   'P 1'
#
loop_
_entity.id
_entity.type
_entity.pdbx_description
1 polymer ?
#
loop_
_entity_poly.entity_id
_entity_poly.type
_entity_poly.pdbx_seq_one_letter_code
_entity_poly.pdbx_strand_id
1 'polypeptide(L)'
;MKAKSLRTLAAAVLAVASTAHAATKPTPEAVTDLFLRTLVLSDPAAMQSLNDYTRPVRKANKADGDFINIPDTVQADKDYAKDLAPVMLEQVKLSDKDKAALVPAVEKLMQSVRDAQKRSVCTVGKSEPITQDVPKSMLAVSVAFECKVVSPPEKISGFLQRASKSSWNTAQYREAIDKLRVGYENAPLTQAWQGALPLTAEKKNGVWQNIFPRESIDVAEVLF
;
A
#
# COMPACT_ATOMS: atom_id res chain seq x y z
N MET A 1 -47.94 -24.82 -51.97
CA MET A 1 -47.46 -26.20 -51.75
C MET A 1 -46.12 -26.38 -52.44
N LYS A 2 -45.26 -27.21 -51.83
CA LYS A 2 -43.92 -27.67 -52.23
C LYS A 2 -42.73 -26.88 -51.65
N ALA A 3 -41.75 -27.67 -51.24
CA ALA A 3 -40.94 -27.51 -50.05
C ALA A 3 -39.45 -27.59 -50.40
N LYS A 4 -38.65 -27.09 -49.46
CA LYS A 4 -37.28 -27.50 -49.08
C LYS A 4 -36.18 -27.41 -50.14
N SER A 5 -35.18 -26.58 -49.84
CA SER A 5 -33.81 -27.08 -49.75
C SER A 5 -33.04 -26.35 -48.65
N LEU A 6 -32.55 -27.12 -47.67
CA LEU A 6 -31.54 -26.73 -46.68
C LEU A 6 -30.15 -26.79 -47.33
N ARG A 7 -29.24 -25.88 -46.92
CA ARG A 7 -27.75 -25.90 -46.94
C ARG A 7 -27.29 -24.43 -47.05
N THR A 8 -26.39 -23.83 -46.27
CA THR A 8 -25.32 -24.28 -45.36
C THR A 8 -24.93 -23.09 -44.46
N LEU A 9 -24.34 -23.38 -43.29
CA LEU A 9 -23.74 -22.43 -42.33
C LEU A 9 -22.81 -21.37 -42.96
N ALA A 10 -22.85 -20.16 -42.41
CA ALA A 10 -21.66 -19.32 -42.22
C ALA A 10 -21.84 -18.52 -40.91
N ALA A 11 -21.38 -19.09 -39.79
CA ALA A 11 -21.19 -18.35 -38.56
C ALA A 11 -19.99 -17.42 -38.77
N ALA A 12 -20.25 -16.13 -38.99
CA ALA A 12 -19.22 -15.11 -38.95
C ALA A 12 -18.75 -14.94 -37.50
N VAL A 13 -17.66 -15.62 -37.15
CA VAL A 13 -16.90 -15.35 -35.94
C VAL A 13 -16.30 -13.96 -36.13
N LEU A 14 -16.92 -12.95 -35.53
CA LEU A 14 -16.30 -11.65 -35.30
C LEU A 14 -15.14 -11.89 -34.34
N ALA A 15 -13.96 -12.16 -34.91
CA ALA A 15 -12.71 -12.04 -34.20
C ALA A 15 -12.58 -10.56 -33.80
N VAL A 16 -12.90 -10.27 -32.53
CA VAL A 16 -12.51 -9.02 -31.90
C VAL A 16 -10.99 -9.08 -31.81
N ALA A 17 -10.32 -8.63 -32.86
CA ALA A 17 -8.93 -8.28 -32.82
C ALA A 17 -8.83 -7.11 -31.82
N SER A 18 -8.46 -7.44 -30.59
CA SER A 18 -7.97 -6.49 -29.63
C SER A 18 -6.74 -5.84 -30.26
N THR A 19 -6.96 -4.73 -30.94
CA THR A 19 -5.90 -3.81 -31.31
C THR A 19 -5.26 -3.40 -30.00
N ALA A 20 -4.09 -3.99 -29.72
CA ALA A 20 -3.16 -3.45 -28.76
C ALA A 20 -2.78 -2.06 -29.27
N HIS A 21 -3.61 -1.06 -28.96
CA HIS A 21 -3.13 0.30 -28.83
C HIS A 21 -1.87 0.18 -28.00
N ALA A 22 -0.73 0.59 -28.57
CA ALA A 22 0.49 0.76 -27.81
C ALA A 22 0.12 1.63 -26.61
N ALA A 23 -0.10 1.00 -25.45
CA ALA A 23 -0.50 1.70 -24.26
C ALA A 23 0.58 2.75 -24.03
N THR A 24 0.18 4.02 -24.10
CA THR A 24 1.08 5.14 -23.86
C THR A 24 1.81 4.84 -22.55
N LYS A 25 3.15 4.87 -22.56
CA LYS A 25 3.92 4.53 -21.35
C LYS A 25 3.38 5.38 -20.19
N PRO A 26 3.03 4.77 -19.04
CA PRO A 26 2.56 5.51 -17.88
C PRO A 26 3.45 6.69 -17.56
N THR A 27 2.84 7.84 -17.25
CA THR A 27 3.57 9.03 -16.80
C THR A 27 4.17 8.76 -15.40
N PRO A 28 5.18 9.53 -14.96
CA PRO A 28 5.67 9.44 -13.59
C PRO A 28 4.54 9.51 -12.55
N GLU A 29 3.56 10.38 -12.75
CA GLU A 29 2.42 10.57 -11.86
C GLU A 29 1.56 9.31 -11.78
N ALA A 30 1.27 8.66 -12.90
CA ALA A 30 0.52 7.41 -12.93
C ALA A 30 1.27 6.25 -12.25
N VAL A 31 2.61 6.22 -12.38
CA VAL A 31 3.44 5.22 -11.70
C VAL A 31 3.49 5.50 -10.19
N THR A 32 3.59 6.76 -9.78
CA THR A 32 3.51 7.15 -8.36
C THR A 32 2.16 6.77 -7.75
N ASP A 33 1.04 6.95 -8.46
CA ASP A 33 -0.27 6.48 -8.00
C ASP A 33 -0.27 4.97 -7.73
N LEU A 34 0.29 4.16 -8.64
CA LEU A 34 0.41 2.71 -8.44
C LEU A 34 1.26 2.35 -7.20
N PHE A 35 2.37 3.07 -6.99
CA PHE A 35 3.19 2.89 -5.78
C PHE A 35 2.43 3.27 -4.51
N LEU A 36 1.71 4.40 -4.49
CA LEU A 36 0.93 4.82 -3.33
C LEU A 36 -0.20 3.83 -3.01
N ARG A 37 -0.94 3.37 -4.02
CA ARG A 37 -1.98 2.35 -3.83
C ARG A 37 -1.42 1.02 -3.34
N THR A 38 -0.23 0.65 -3.80
CA THR A 38 0.48 -0.54 -3.32
C THR A 38 0.94 -0.40 -1.86
N LEU A 39 1.64 0.69 -1.53
CA LEU A 39 2.30 0.86 -0.23
C LEU A 39 1.34 1.32 0.87
N VAL A 40 0.43 2.23 0.54
CA VAL A 40 -0.49 2.85 1.50
C VAL A 40 -1.76 2.01 1.62
N LEU A 41 -2.36 1.62 0.49
CA LEU A 41 -3.68 0.95 0.50
C LEU A 41 -3.59 -0.57 0.41
N SER A 42 -2.40 -1.13 0.15
CA SER A 42 -2.18 -2.57 -0.06
C SER A 42 -3.12 -3.14 -1.13
N ASP A 43 -3.34 -2.36 -2.19
CA ASP A 43 -4.23 -2.69 -3.29
C ASP A 43 -3.62 -3.75 -4.22
N PRO A 44 -4.15 -4.99 -4.26
CA PRO A 44 -3.59 -6.06 -5.09
C PRO A 44 -3.69 -5.77 -6.59
N ALA A 45 -4.69 -4.99 -7.03
CA ALA A 45 -4.83 -4.61 -8.43
C ALA A 45 -3.76 -3.60 -8.85
N ALA A 46 -3.39 -2.68 -7.94
CA ALA A 46 -2.26 -1.78 -8.15
C ALA A 46 -0.93 -2.55 -8.17
N MET A 47 -0.74 -3.52 -7.28
CA MET A 47 0.44 -4.40 -7.28
C MET A 47 0.56 -5.17 -8.59
N GLN A 48 -0.55 -5.74 -9.08
CA GLN A 48 -0.58 -6.45 -10.37
C GLN A 48 -0.24 -5.51 -11.52
N SER A 49 -0.82 -4.32 -11.54
CA SER A 49 -0.54 -3.31 -12.57
C SER A 49 0.93 -2.87 -12.58
N LEU A 50 1.54 -2.74 -11.39
CA LEU A 50 2.95 -2.39 -11.24
C LEU A 50 3.87 -3.56 -11.66
N ASN A 51 3.49 -4.81 -11.37
CA ASN A 51 4.17 -6.00 -11.90
C ASN A 51 4.11 -6.04 -13.42
N ASP A 52 2.93 -5.86 -14.02
CA ASP A 52 2.75 -5.86 -15.47
C ASP A 52 3.56 -4.76 -16.15
N TYR A 53 3.58 -3.57 -15.56
CA TYR A 53 4.35 -2.42 -16.05
C TYR A 53 5.87 -2.65 -16.02
N THR A 54 6.39 -3.24 -14.95
CA THR A 54 7.84 -3.42 -14.75
C THR A 54 8.40 -4.68 -15.40
N ARG A 55 7.55 -5.69 -15.68
CA ARG A 55 7.95 -6.99 -16.22
C ARG A 55 8.81 -6.92 -17.49
N PRO A 56 8.53 -6.08 -18.50
CA PRO A 56 9.37 -5.99 -19.70
C PRO A 56 10.83 -5.63 -19.38
N VAL A 57 11.04 -4.68 -18.47
CA VAL A 57 12.40 -4.26 -18.07
C VAL A 57 13.07 -5.27 -17.17
N ARG A 58 12.32 -5.92 -16.26
CA ARG A 58 12.85 -7.04 -15.46
C ARG A 58 13.38 -8.16 -16.36
N LYS A 59 12.60 -8.58 -17.37
CA LYS A 59 13.02 -9.58 -18.36
C LYS A 59 14.25 -9.14 -19.14
N ALA A 60 14.29 -7.89 -19.61
CA ALA A 60 15.46 -7.35 -20.32
C ALA A 60 16.73 -7.37 -19.44
N ASN A 61 16.57 -7.19 -18.13
CA ASN A 61 17.66 -7.23 -17.16
C ASN A 61 17.92 -8.63 -16.57
N LYS A 62 17.29 -9.68 -17.10
CA LYS A 62 17.40 -11.06 -16.60
C LYS A 62 17.08 -11.19 -15.10
N ALA A 63 16.18 -10.34 -14.60
CA ALA A 63 15.63 -10.47 -13.26
C ALA A 63 14.49 -11.48 -13.28
N ASP A 64 14.56 -12.47 -12.39
CA ASP A 64 13.52 -13.48 -12.26
C ASP A 64 12.30 -12.93 -11.49
N GLY A 65 11.13 -13.48 -11.82
CA GLY A 65 9.87 -13.17 -11.14
C GLY A 65 9.36 -11.72 -11.33
N ASP A 66 8.26 -11.44 -10.63
CA ASP A 66 7.63 -10.14 -10.61
C ASP A 66 8.33 -9.17 -9.63
N PHE A 67 8.04 -7.88 -9.73
CA PHE A 67 8.60 -6.86 -8.83
C PHE A 67 8.07 -7.00 -7.39
N ILE A 68 6.79 -7.33 -7.26
CA ILE A 68 6.09 -7.57 -6.00
C ILE A 68 5.63 -9.02 -5.97
N ASN A 69 5.96 -9.74 -4.91
CA ASN A 69 5.31 -11.01 -4.59
C ASN A 69 3.94 -10.72 -3.95
N ILE A 70 2.89 -10.73 -4.77
CA ILE A 70 1.52 -10.40 -4.34
C ILE A 70 1.01 -11.40 -3.28
N PRO A 71 1.13 -12.73 -3.46
CA PRO A 71 0.76 -13.69 -2.42
C PRO A 71 1.39 -13.39 -1.05
N ASP A 72 2.71 -13.18 -1.01
CA ASP A 72 3.42 -12.90 0.24
C ASP A 72 2.97 -11.57 0.85
N THR A 73 2.77 -10.55 0.03
CA THR A 73 2.34 -9.23 0.49
C THR A 73 0.93 -9.26 1.07
N VAL A 74 0.01 -9.96 0.40
CA VAL A 74 -1.36 -10.16 0.89
C VAL A 74 -1.39 -11.02 2.15
N GLN A 75 -0.48 -11.99 2.27
CA GLN A 75 -0.38 -12.79 3.49
C GLN A 75 0.16 -11.96 4.66
N ALA A 76 1.23 -11.20 4.45
CA ALA A 76 1.77 -10.28 5.45
C ALA A 76 0.73 -9.24 5.91
N ASP A 77 -0.13 -8.76 5.00
CA ASP A 77 -1.23 -7.87 5.35
C ASP A 77 -2.29 -8.52 6.26
N LYS A 78 -2.56 -9.82 6.09
CA LYS A 78 -3.46 -10.59 6.97
C LYS A 78 -2.82 -10.89 8.33
N ASP A 79 -1.52 -11.16 8.35
CA ASP A 79 -0.79 -11.50 9.56
C ASP A 79 -0.38 -10.25 10.37
N TYR A 80 -0.50 -9.06 9.78
CA TYR A 80 -0.14 -7.77 10.37
C TYR A 80 -0.52 -7.61 11.85
N ALA A 81 -1.79 -7.88 12.17
CA ALA A 81 -2.30 -7.71 13.53
C ALA A 81 -1.66 -8.69 14.52
N LYS A 82 -1.46 -9.93 14.07
CA LYS A 82 -0.87 -11.01 14.85
C LYS A 82 0.62 -10.77 15.08
N ASP A 83 1.33 -10.26 14.08
CA ASP A 83 2.76 -10.00 14.14
C ASP A 83 3.11 -8.77 15.01
N LEU A 84 2.25 -7.74 15.01
CA LEU A 84 2.49 -6.53 15.81
C LEU A 84 1.94 -6.56 17.23
N ALA A 85 0.96 -7.43 17.53
CA ALA A 85 0.41 -7.51 18.87
C ALA A 85 1.46 -7.84 19.96
N PRO A 86 2.38 -8.81 19.75
CA PRO A 86 3.48 -9.05 20.69
C PRO A 86 4.37 -7.83 20.91
N VAL A 87 4.74 -7.13 19.82
CA VAL A 87 5.62 -5.94 19.87
C VAL A 87 5.01 -4.82 20.71
N MET A 88 3.70 -4.60 20.62
CA MET A 88 3.02 -3.62 21.47
C MET A 88 2.95 -4.09 22.92
N LEU A 89 2.66 -5.37 23.17
CA LEU A 89 2.54 -5.92 24.52
C LEU A 89 3.87 -5.96 25.28
N GLU A 90 5.00 -6.06 24.59
CA GLU A 90 6.33 -5.92 25.20
C GLU A 90 6.51 -4.57 25.90
N GLN A 91 5.86 -3.52 25.40
CA GLN A 91 5.95 -2.15 25.94
C GLN A 91 4.99 -1.90 27.12
N VAL A 92 4.11 -2.85 27.41
CA VAL A 92 3.11 -2.76 28.49
C VAL A 92 3.69 -3.29 29.81
N LYS A 93 3.47 -2.56 30.91
CA LYS A 93 3.93 -2.91 32.27
C LYS A 93 2.96 -3.86 32.97
N LEU A 94 2.85 -5.09 32.49
CA LEU A 94 2.01 -6.16 33.06
C LEU A 94 2.79 -7.48 33.17
N SER A 95 2.25 -8.43 33.93
CA SER A 95 2.75 -9.81 33.94
C SER A 95 2.53 -10.49 32.58
N ASP A 96 3.31 -11.52 32.25
CA ASP A 96 3.15 -12.26 30.98
C ASP A 96 1.76 -12.91 30.86
N LYS A 97 1.20 -13.37 31.98
CA LYS A 97 -0.17 -13.90 32.04
C LYS A 97 -1.19 -12.84 31.64
N ASP A 98 -1.03 -11.62 32.14
CA ASP A 98 -1.93 -10.50 31.84
C ASP A 98 -1.74 -10.00 30.40
N LYS A 99 -0.50 -9.95 29.90
CA LYS A 99 -0.21 -9.65 28.49
C LYS A 99 -0.88 -10.67 27.56
N ALA A 100 -0.76 -11.96 27.85
CA ALA A 100 -1.42 -13.02 27.09
C ALA A 100 -2.95 -12.84 27.05
N ALA A 101 -3.56 -12.40 28.15
CA ALA A 101 -4.99 -12.10 28.24
C ALA A 101 -5.43 -10.83 27.47
N LEU A 102 -4.47 -10.02 26.99
CA LEU A 102 -4.72 -8.83 26.18
C LEU A 102 -4.48 -9.05 24.68
N VAL A 103 -3.83 -10.15 24.28
CA VAL A 103 -3.52 -10.45 22.86
C VAL A 103 -4.72 -10.23 21.93
N PRO A 104 -5.93 -10.81 22.19
CA PRO A 104 -7.06 -10.61 21.28
C PRO A 104 -7.53 -9.16 21.17
N ALA A 105 -7.35 -8.35 22.22
CA ALA A 105 -7.70 -6.93 22.18
C ALA A 105 -6.68 -6.11 21.39
N VAL A 106 -5.40 -6.44 21.54
CA VAL A 106 -4.32 -5.78 20.80
C VAL A 106 -4.33 -6.15 19.32
N GLU A 107 -4.61 -7.41 18.97
CA GLU A 107 -4.80 -7.82 17.57
C GLU A 107 -5.92 -7.02 16.91
N LYS A 108 -7.07 -6.86 17.57
CA LYS A 108 -8.17 -6.02 17.07
C LYS A 108 -7.76 -4.56 16.90
N LEU A 109 -6.99 -4.01 17.84
CA LEU A 109 -6.43 -2.66 17.71
C LEU A 109 -5.53 -2.57 16.48
N MET A 110 -4.56 -3.47 16.31
CA MET A 110 -3.65 -3.43 15.15
C MET A 110 -4.39 -3.62 13.83
N GLN A 111 -5.41 -4.47 13.79
CA GLN A 111 -6.29 -4.57 12.64
C GLN A 111 -7.00 -3.24 12.36
N SER A 112 -7.54 -2.56 13.38
CA SER A 112 -8.18 -1.26 13.20
C SER A 112 -7.22 -0.18 12.69
N VAL A 113 -5.96 -0.20 13.11
CA VAL A 113 -4.91 0.70 12.59
C VAL A 113 -4.64 0.42 11.12
N ARG A 114 -4.55 -0.87 10.75
CA ARG A 114 -4.34 -1.28 9.36
C ARG A 114 -5.52 -0.93 8.47
N ASP A 115 -6.74 -1.14 8.94
CA ASP A 115 -7.94 -0.78 8.19
C ASP A 115 -8.07 0.75 8.06
N ALA A 116 -7.72 1.48 9.12
CA ALA A 116 -7.64 2.94 9.13
C ALA A 116 -6.61 3.46 8.11
N GLN A 117 -5.44 2.82 8.00
CA GLN A 117 -4.46 3.10 6.95
C GLN A 117 -5.08 2.99 5.54
N LYS A 118 -5.78 1.88 5.27
CA LYS A 118 -6.36 1.57 3.96
C LYS A 118 -7.50 2.51 3.55
N ARG A 119 -8.06 3.27 4.49
CA ARG A 119 -9.05 4.33 4.20
C ARG A 119 -8.41 5.60 3.62
N SER A 120 -7.07 5.71 3.61
CA SER A 120 -6.39 6.91 3.13
C SER A 120 -6.76 7.25 1.68
N VAL A 121 -6.83 8.53 1.38
CA VAL A 121 -7.08 9.04 0.02
C VAL A 121 -5.87 9.84 -0.42
N CYS A 122 -5.19 9.37 -1.45
CA CYS A 122 -3.97 10.00 -1.96
C CYS A 122 -4.20 10.71 -3.30
N THR A 123 -3.45 11.78 -3.51
CA THR A 123 -3.39 12.54 -4.75
C THR A 123 -1.93 12.75 -5.12
N VAL A 124 -1.66 12.80 -6.42
CA VAL A 124 -0.31 13.03 -6.96
C VAL A 124 -0.23 14.43 -7.56
N GLY A 125 0.85 15.12 -7.26
CA GLY A 125 1.22 16.39 -7.86
C GLY A 125 1.98 16.20 -9.17
N LYS A 126 2.48 17.29 -9.73
CA LYS A 126 3.31 17.26 -10.95
C LYS A 126 4.68 16.68 -10.64
N SER A 127 5.25 15.97 -11.62
CA SER A 127 6.65 15.58 -11.58
C SER A 127 7.59 16.77 -11.80
N GLU A 128 8.67 16.80 -11.01
CA GLU A 128 9.77 17.76 -11.14
C GLU A 128 11.05 17.03 -11.54
N PRO A 129 11.80 17.49 -12.57
CA PRO A 129 13.06 16.86 -12.95
C PRO A 129 14.11 16.94 -11.84
N ILE A 130 14.79 15.82 -11.58
CA ILE A 130 16.01 15.78 -10.77
C ILE A 130 17.19 15.83 -11.74
N THR A 131 18.06 16.82 -11.61
CA THR A 131 19.19 17.02 -12.54
C THR A 131 20.56 16.78 -11.92
N GLN A 132 20.66 16.88 -10.60
CA GLN A 132 21.91 16.68 -9.87
C GLN A 132 22.27 15.19 -9.79
N ASP A 133 23.52 14.84 -10.09
CA ASP A 133 24.08 13.50 -9.97
C ASP A 133 23.33 12.39 -10.75
N VAL A 134 22.56 12.79 -11.77
CA VAL A 134 21.84 11.85 -12.65
C VAL A 134 22.72 11.45 -13.84
N PRO A 135 23.03 10.15 -14.03
CA PRO A 135 23.79 9.69 -15.18
C PRO A 135 23.13 10.10 -16.51
N LYS A 136 23.94 10.44 -17.53
CA LYS A 136 23.43 10.87 -18.85
C LYS A 136 22.47 9.87 -19.51
N SER A 137 22.58 8.59 -19.18
CA SER A 137 21.72 7.49 -19.65
C SER A 137 20.37 7.40 -18.95
N MET A 138 20.16 8.17 -17.88
CA MET A 138 19.00 8.11 -17.00
C MET A 138 18.15 9.38 -17.10
N LEU A 139 16.88 9.22 -16.76
CA LEU A 139 15.95 10.27 -16.37
C LEU A 139 15.66 10.09 -14.89
N ALA A 140 15.51 11.19 -14.16
CA ALA A 140 15.04 11.16 -12.78
C ALA A 140 14.05 12.29 -12.55
N VAL A 141 13.01 12.00 -11.79
CA VAL A 141 11.96 12.95 -11.41
C VAL A 141 11.57 12.72 -9.96
N SER A 142 11.05 13.76 -9.33
CA SER A 142 10.40 13.69 -8.04
C SER A 142 8.92 13.97 -8.24
N VAL A 143 8.04 13.11 -7.75
CA VAL A 143 6.58 13.31 -7.86
C VAL A 143 6.03 13.60 -6.49
N ALA A 144 5.57 14.83 -6.27
CA ALA A 144 4.90 15.18 -5.02
C ALA A 144 3.62 14.37 -4.83
N PHE A 145 3.26 14.06 -3.59
CA PHE A 145 1.98 13.46 -3.24
C PHE A 145 1.42 14.07 -1.96
N GLU A 146 0.11 14.00 -1.84
CA GLU A 146 -0.60 14.27 -0.60
C GLU A 146 -1.63 13.17 -0.36
N CYS A 147 -1.58 12.57 0.83
CA CYS A 147 -2.60 11.68 1.34
C CYS A 147 -3.36 12.34 2.50
N LYS A 148 -4.69 12.24 2.45
CA LYS A 148 -5.53 12.43 3.64
C LYS A 148 -5.60 11.09 4.36
N VAL A 149 -4.96 11.03 5.51
CA VAL A 149 -4.94 9.84 6.36
C VAL A 149 -5.75 10.07 7.63
N VAL A 150 -5.99 8.98 8.36
CA VAL A 150 -6.74 9.04 9.61
C VAL A 150 -6.06 9.91 10.66
N SER A 151 -6.87 10.70 11.36
CA SER A 151 -6.46 11.48 12.52
C SER A 151 -7.19 10.96 13.76
N PRO A 152 -6.67 9.91 14.42
CA PRO A 152 -7.31 9.37 15.61
C PRO A 152 -7.16 10.34 16.79
N PRO A 153 -8.08 10.32 17.78
CA PRO A 153 -7.98 11.16 18.97
C PRO A 153 -6.70 10.93 19.80
N GLU A 154 -6.13 9.73 19.71
CA GLU A 154 -4.87 9.33 20.33
C GLU A 154 -4.16 8.36 19.38
N LYS A 155 -2.84 8.50 19.22
CA LYS A 155 -2.01 7.53 18.49
C LYS A 155 -1.47 6.45 19.43
N ILE A 156 -0.99 5.32 18.88
CA ILE A 156 -0.38 4.24 19.67
C ILE A 156 0.76 4.74 20.56
N SER A 157 1.65 5.59 20.03
CA SER A 157 2.75 6.21 20.79
C SER A 157 2.26 7.00 22.00
N GLY A 158 1.20 7.80 21.82
CA GLY A 158 0.55 8.56 22.91
C GLY A 158 -0.06 7.63 23.97
N PHE A 159 -0.74 6.57 23.52
CA PHE A 159 -1.27 5.54 24.41
C PHE A 159 -0.15 4.87 25.23
N LEU A 160 0.93 4.45 24.58
CA LEU A 160 2.06 3.77 25.24
C LEU A 160 2.77 4.70 26.22
N GLN A 161 2.93 5.98 25.86
CA GLN A 161 3.46 6.99 26.78
C GLN A 161 2.58 7.16 28.01
N ARG A 162 1.25 7.25 27.83
CA ARG A 162 0.28 7.37 28.93
C ARG A 162 0.25 6.12 29.81
N ALA A 163 0.27 4.94 29.20
CA ALA A 163 0.33 3.65 29.88
C ALA A 163 1.63 3.51 30.71
N SER A 164 2.78 3.94 30.17
CA SER A 164 4.08 3.85 30.86
C SER A 164 4.14 4.63 32.18
N LYS A 165 3.32 5.68 32.32
CA LYS A 165 3.21 6.54 33.51
C LYS A 165 2.10 6.11 34.46
N SER A 166 1.34 5.08 34.10
CA SER A 166 0.16 4.61 34.83
C SER A 166 0.46 3.31 35.59
N SER A 167 -0.35 3.04 36.62
CA SER A 167 -0.36 1.74 37.34
C SER A 167 -1.64 0.98 37.01
N TRP A 168 -1.96 0.84 35.72
CA TRP A 168 -3.18 0.20 35.28
C TRP A 168 -3.14 -1.32 35.49
N ASN A 169 -4.28 -1.87 35.91
CA ASN A 169 -4.51 -3.30 35.89
C ASN A 169 -4.97 -3.78 34.49
N THR A 170 -5.06 -5.09 34.30
CA THR A 170 -5.43 -5.73 33.02
C THR A 170 -6.78 -5.26 32.48
N ALA A 171 -7.77 -4.99 33.33
CA ALA A 171 -9.08 -4.50 32.91
C ALA A 171 -9.00 -3.06 32.36
N GLN A 172 -8.25 -2.20 33.03
CA GLN A 172 -8.02 -0.82 32.59
C GLN A 172 -7.23 -0.76 31.28
N TYR A 173 -6.23 -1.63 31.10
CA TYR A 173 -5.55 -1.78 29.81
C TYR A 173 -6.51 -2.20 28.70
N ARG A 174 -7.36 -3.20 28.96
CA ARG A 174 -8.34 -3.67 27.98
C ARG A 174 -9.30 -2.56 27.54
N GLU A 175 -9.83 -1.80 28.49
CA GLU A 175 -10.71 -0.67 28.21
C GLU A 175 -9.99 0.43 27.41
N ALA A 176 -8.76 0.77 27.79
CA ALA A 176 -7.98 1.78 27.10
C ALA A 176 -7.57 1.35 25.67
N ILE A 177 -7.22 0.08 25.46
CA ILE A 177 -6.97 -0.51 24.13
C ILE A 177 -8.24 -0.46 23.28
N ASP A 178 -9.40 -0.82 23.84
CA ASP A 178 -10.67 -0.80 23.11
C ASP A 178 -11.06 0.63 22.71
N LYS A 179 -10.87 1.60 23.62
CA LYS A 179 -11.09 3.02 23.31
C LYS A 179 -10.18 3.50 22.18
N LEU A 180 -8.91 3.09 22.18
CA LEU A 180 -7.96 3.43 21.11
C LEU A 180 -8.40 2.82 19.77
N ARG A 181 -8.78 1.53 19.77
CA ARG A 181 -9.33 0.83 18.59
C ARG A 181 -10.51 1.58 18.00
N VAL A 182 -11.53 1.89 18.81
CA VAL A 182 -12.72 2.66 18.39
C VAL A 182 -12.32 4.03 17.84
N GLY A 183 -11.28 4.65 18.41
CA GLY A 183 -10.69 5.89 17.93
C GLY A 183 -10.19 5.78 16.48
N TYR A 184 -9.43 4.73 16.15
CA TYR A 184 -8.95 4.48 14.78
C TYR A 184 -10.08 4.12 13.81
N GLU A 185 -11.06 3.32 14.24
CA GLU A 185 -12.21 2.93 13.39
C GLU A 185 -13.04 4.14 12.95
N ASN A 186 -13.25 5.10 13.86
CA ASN A 186 -14.11 6.26 13.62
C ASN A 186 -13.34 7.54 13.25
N ALA A 187 -12.01 7.50 13.23
CA ALA A 187 -11.18 8.64 12.91
C ALA A 187 -11.52 9.22 11.52
N PRO A 188 -11.65 10.55 11.39
CA PRO A 188 -11.82 11.20 10.10
C PRO A 188 -10.48 11.26 9.34
N LEU A 189 -10.57 11.39 8.02
CA LEU A 189 -9.40 11.56 7.13
C LEU A 189 -8.99 13.03 7.03
N THR A 190 -8.46 13.59 8.11
CA THR A 190 -8.12 15.02 8.20
C THR A 190 -6.63 15.29 8.28
N GLN A 191 -5.81 14.31 8.63
CA GLN A 191 -4.37 14.49 8.73
C GLN A 191 -3.76 14.47 7.33
N ALA A 192 -3.11 15.56 6.95
CA ALA A 192 -2.35 15.63 5.71
C ALA A 192 -1.00 14.94 5.90
N TRP A 193 -0.69 14.02 5.01
CA TRP A 193 0.63 13.43 4.87
C TRP A 193 1.15 13.71 3.47
N GLN A 194 2.22 14.48 3.40
CA GLN A 194 2.81 14.95 2.16
C GLN A 194 4.22 14.39 2.03
N GLY A 195 4.61 14.12 0.80
CA GLY A 195 5.96 13.68 0.49
C GLY A 195 6.22 13.81 -1.00
N ALA A 196 7.36 13.27 -1.42
CA ALA A 196 7.69 13.17 -2.83
C ALA A 196 8.32 11.81 -3.12
N LEU A 197 7.83 11.14 -4.18
CA LEU A 197 8.34 9.86 -4.60
C LEU A 197 9.37 10.07 -5.72
N PRO A 198 10.66 9.77 -5.47
CA PRO A 198 11.65 9.83 -6.52
C PRO A 198 11.50 8.63 -7.46
N LEU A 199 11.50 8.89 -8.76
CA LEU A 199 11.44 7.89 -9.82
C LEU A 199 12.62 8.08 -10.77
N THR A 200 13.16 6.97 -11.25
CA THR A 200 14.20 6.96 -12.28
C THR A 200 13.83 6.05 -13.42
N ALA A 201 14.30 6.36 -14.62
CA ALA A 201 14.11 5.51 -15.80
C ALA A 201 15.37 5.55 -16.66
N GLU A 202 15.73 4.43 -17.28
CA GLU A 202 16.73 4.47 -18.34
C GLU A 202 16.12 5.13 -19.57
N LYS A 203 16.83 6.06 -20.22
CA LYS A 203 16.35 6.75 -21.43
C LYS A 203 15.95 5.77 -22.55
N LYS A 204 16.63 4.62 -22.62
CA LYS A 204 16.37 3.58 -23.64
C LYS A 204 15.05 2.84 -23.45
N ASN A 205 14.59 2.63 -22.21
CA ASN A 205 13.40 1.81 -21.92
C ASN A 205 12.22 2.65 -21.37
N GLY A 206 12.48 3.80 -20.75
CA GLY A 206 11.47 4.72 -20.23
C GLY A 206 10.54 4.11 -19.18
N VAL A 207 10.99 3.10 -18.43
CA VAL A 207 10.21 2.52 -17.33
C VAL A 207 10.65 3.17 -16.03
N TRP A 208 9.72 3.86 -15.38
CA TRP A 208 9.92 4.51 -14.11
C TRP A 208 9.99 3.49 -12.97
N GLN A 209 11.02 3.61 -12.14
CA GLN A 209 11.29 2.75 -11.01
C GLN A 209 11.64 3.62 -9.80
N ASN A 210 11.09 3.27 -8.64
CA ASN A 210 11.58 3.77 -7.36
C ASN A 210 12.73 2.85 -6.92
N ILE A 211 13.97 3.27 -7.21
CA ILE A 211 15.21 2.54 -6.84
C ILE A 211 15.86 3.10 -5.57
N PHE A 212 15.27 4.15 -4.99
CA PHE A 212 15.73 4.70 -3.71
C PHE A 212 15.23 3.81 -2.56
N PRO A 213 16.01 3.64 -1.48
CA PRO A 213 15.65 2.76 -0.37
C PRO A 213 14.27 3.10 0.21
N ARG A 214 13.61 2.08 0.78
CA ARG A 214 12.26 2.06 1.36
C ARG A 214 11.91 3.24 2.30
N GLU A 215 12.88 4.03 2.71
CA GLU A 215 12.76 5.18 3.61
C GLU A 215 11.92 6.35 3.04
N SER A 216 11.60 6.35 1.75
CA SER A 216 10.90 7.49 1.12
C SER A 216 9.39 7.53 1.42
N ILE A 217 8.79 6.42 1.87
CA ILE A 217 7.38 6.35 2.25
C ILE A 217 7.24 5.44 3.49
N ASP A 218 7.38 6.02 4.68
CA ASP A 218 7.00 5.35 5.94
C ASP A 218 5.62 5.83 6.42
N VAL A 219 4.59 5.02 6.17
CA VAL A 219 3.22 5.31 6.62
C VAL A 219 3.09 5.14 8.14
N ALA A 220 3.99 4.37 8.77
CA ALA A 220 3.90 4.05 10.19
C ALA A 220 4.08 5.30 11.06
N GLU A 221 4.98 6.22 10.71
CA GLU A 221 5.16 7.48 11.46
C GLU A 221 3.88 8.31 11.56
N VAL A 222 3.02 8.18 10.56
CA VAL A 222 1.79 8.97 10.45
C VAL A 222 0.69 8.34 11.31
N LEU A 223 0.66 7.01 11.39
CA LEU A 223 -0.39 6.23 12.03
C LEU A 223 -0.08 5.81 13.47
N PHE A 224 1.19 5.68 13.86
CA PHE A 224 1.63 5.22 15.18
C PHE A 224 2.02 6.37 16.12
#